data_AF-A0A2D1UXL6-F1
#
_entry.id   AF-A0A2D1UXL6-F1
#
_cell.length_a   1.000
_cell.length_b   1.000
_cell.length_c   1.000
_cell.angle_alpha   90.00
_cell.angle_beta   90.00
_cell.angle_gamma   90.00
#
_symmetry.space_group_name_H-M   'P 1'
#
loop_
_entity.id
_entity.type
_entity.pdbx_description
1 polymer ?
#
loop_
_entity_poly.entity_id
_entity_poly.type
_entity_poly.pdbx_seq_one_letter_code
_entity_poly.pdbx_strand_id
1 'polypeptide(L)' 'HYVRTRGGNVKYRALRLDTGNFAWGSEGRAKRTRIIDVVYNASNNELVRTKTLVKNAIVVIDATPFR' A
#
# COMPACT_ATOMS: atom_id res chain seq x y z
N HIS A 1 -4.44 5.30 12.75
CA HIS A 1 -4.81 6.44 13.61
C HIS A 1 -6.01 7.18 13.01
N TYR A 2 -7.10 7.38 13.75
CA TYR A 2 -8.25 8.13 13.24
C TYR A 2 -8.04 9.63 13.48
N VAL A 3 -8.47 10.46 12.52
CA VAL A 3 -8.38 11.92 12.63
C VAL A 3 -9.74 12.50 12.32
N ARG A 4 -10.30 13.26 13.26
CA ARG A 4 -11.52 14.04 13.03
C ARG A 4 -11.22 15.16 12.04
N THR A 5 -12.14 15.37 11.11
CA THR A 5 -12.01 16.38 10.07
C THR A 5 -13.24 17.28 10.03
N ARG A 6 -13.16 18.38 9.25
CA ARG A 6 -14.27 19.32 9.08
C ARG A 6 -15.54 18.58 8.65
N GLY A 7 -16.68 18.96 9.24
CA GLY A 7 -17.98 18.34 8.97
C GLY A 7 -18.22 17.02 9.71
N GLY A 8 -17.45 16.70 10.75
CA GLY A 8 -17.68 15.52 11.59
C GLY A 8 -17.17 14.19 11.00
N ASN A 9 -16.63 14.21 9.78
CA ASN A 9 -16.07 13.02 9.13
C ASN A 9 -14.75 12.56 9.77
N VAL A 10 -14.47 11.26 9.64
CA VAL A 10 -13.21 10.64 10.11
C VAL A 10 -12.35 10.23 8.92
N LYS A 11 -11.06 10.60 8.94
CA LYS A 11 -10.05 10.11 8.00
C LYS A 11 -9.03 9.25 8.72
N TYR A 12 -8.71 8.09 8.16
CA TYR A 12 -7.72 7.17 8.73
C TYR A 12 -6.32 7.48 8.20
N ARG A 13 -5.38 7.69 9.11
CA ARG A 13 -3.95 7.85 8.83
C ARG A 13 -3.24 6.55 9.19
N ALA A 14 -2.76 5.86 8.17
CA ALA A 14 -1.87 4.72 8.34
C ALA A 14 -0.50 5.22 8.81
N LEU A 15 0.11 4.49 9.75
CA LEU A 15 1.46 4.79 10.25
C LEU A 15 2.45 3.69 9.83
N ARG A 16 2.02 2.43 9.93
CA ARG A 16 2.70 1.24 9.40
C ARG A 16 1.63 0.27 8.92
N LEU A 17 1.85 -0.35 7.76
CA LEU A 17 0.98 -1.37 7.18
C LEU A 17 1.86 -2.48 6.63
N ASP A 18 1.47 -3.72 6.88
CA ASP A 18 2.14 -4.95 6.45
C ASP A 18 1.35 -5.70 5.38
N THR A 19 0.04 -5.44 5.27
CA THR A 19 -0.87 -6.11 4.34
C THR A 19 -1.67 -5.09 3.52
N GLY A 20 -2.03 -5.49 2.29
CA GLY A 20 -2.87 -4.71 1.39
C GLY A 20 -3.77 -5.61 0.55
N ASN A 21 -4.81 -5.05 -0.05
CA ASN A 21 -5.64 -5.76 -1.04
C ASN A 21 -5.17 -5.38 -2.45
N PHE A 22 -4.65 -6.36 -3.18
CA PHE A 22 -4.10 -6.16 -4.52
C PHE A 22 -4.98 -6.87 -5.55
N ALA A 23 -5.05 -6.31 -6.76
CA ALA A 23 -5.88 -6.83 -7.85
C ALA A 23 -5.02 -7.32 -9.00
N TRP A 24 -5.34 -8.48 -9.54
CA TRP A 24 -4.82 -9.01 -10.79
C TRP A 24 -5.86 -8.72 -11.88
N GLY A 25 -5.61 -7.68 -12.67
CA GLY A 25 -6.56 -7.15 -13.63
C GLY A 25 -7.00 -8.13 -14.72
N SER A 26 -6.08 -8.93 -15.29
CA SER A 26 -6.44 -9.87 -16.35
C SER A 26 -7.35 -11.01 -15.87
N GLU A 27 -7.19 -11.44 -14.62
CA GLU A 27 -7.98 -12.54 -14.02
C GLU A 27 -9.24 -12.04 -13.29
N GLY A 28 -9.48 -10.72 -13.25
CA GLY A 28 -10.63 -10.14 -12.55
C GLY A 28 -10.68 -10.44 -11.04
N ARG A 29 -9.55 -10.77 -10.41
CA ARG A 29 -9.48 -11.23 -9.01
C ARG A 29 -8.68 -10.27 -8.15
N ALA A 30 -9.11 -10.06 -6.91
CA ALA A 30 -8.34 -9.35 -5.89
C ALA A 30 -8.14 -10.22 -4.65
N LYS A 31 -6.96 -10.10 -4.02
CA LYS A 31 -6.60 -10.82 -2.79
C LYS A 31 -5.85 -9.92 -1.83
N ARG A 32 -6.10 -10.17 -0.54
CA ARG A 32 -5.32 -9.60 0.55
C ARG A 32 -3.98 -10.34 0.63
N THR A 33 -2.89 -9.61 0.47
CA THR A 33 -1.53 -10.16 0.50
C THR A 33 -0.61 -9.28 1.34
N ARG A 34 0.54 -9.85 1.73
CA ARG A 34 1.57 -9.14 2.49
C ARG A 34 2.40 -8.26 1.54
N ILE A 35 2.73 -7.06 1.99
CA ILE A 35 3.69 -6.15 1.34
C ILE A 35 5.08 -6.52 1.84
N ILE A 36 6.00 -6.80 0.93
CA ILE A 36 7.36 -7.23 1.25
C ILE A 36 8.31 -6.03 1.23
N ASP A 37 8.31 -5.26 0.15
CA ASP A 37 9.19 -4.11 0.00
C ASP A 37 8.64 -3.01 -0.92
N VAL A 38 9.16 -1.79 -0.76
CA VAL A 38 9.00 -0.69 -1.70
C VAL A 38 10.24 -0.64 -2.58
N VAL A 39 10.08 -0.88 -3.89
CA VAL A 39 11.23 -1.01 -4.81
C VAL A 39 11.49 0.27 -5.58
N TYR A 40 10.44 1.04 -5.86
CA TYR A 40 10.59 2.27 -6.64
C TYR A 40 9.55 3.32 -6.28
N ASN A 41 9.98 4.57 -6.36
CA ASN A 41 9.13 5.74 -6.25
C ASN A 41 9.56 6.78 -7.28
N ALA A 42 8.61 7.29 -8.07
CA ALA A 42 8.92 8.26 -9.13
C ALA A 42 9.32 9.65 -8.61
N SER A 43 8.87 10.01 -7.40
CA SER A 43 9.02 11.37 -6.89
C SER A 43 10.26 11.53 -6.00
N ASN A 44 10.64 10.52 -5.23
CA ASN A 44 11.75 10.63 -4.29
C ASN A 44 12.35 9.26 -3.92
N ASN A 45 13.66 9.10 -4.12
CA ASN A 45 14.42 7.90 -3.79
C ASN A 45 14.53 7.64 -2.28
N GLU A 46 14.47 8.67 -1.45
CA GLU A 46 14.50 8.49 0.01
C GLU A 46 13.30 7.67 0.51
N LEU A 47 12.15 7.76 -0.17
CA LEU A 47 10.96 6.98 0.17
C LEU A 47 11.14 5.49 -0.12
N VAL A 48 11.98 5.14 -1.08
CA VAL A 48 12.40 3.75 -1.34
C VAL A 48 13.31 3.29 -0.20
N ARG A 49 14.33 4.09 0.13
CA ARG A 49 15.31 3.78 1.18
C ARG A 49 14.67 3.55 2.55
N THR A 50 13.63 4.34 2.89
CA THR A 50 12.92 4.21 4.17
C THR A 50 11.68 3.32 4.10
N LYS A 51 11.40 2.69 2.95
CA LYS A 51 10.23 1.82 2.71
C LYS A 51 8.88 2.51 3.01
N THR A 52 8.75 3.77 2.62
CA THR A 52 7.55 4.56 2.88
C THR A 52 6.47 4.29 1.82
N LEU A 53 5.27 3.90 2.29
CA LEU A 53 4.12 3.64 1.42
C LEU A 53 3.41 4.93 1.02
N VAL A 54 3.36 5.20 -0.29
CA VAL A 54 2.60 6.32 -0.87
C VAL A 54 1.86 5.87 -2.13
N LYS A 55 0.91 6.68 -2.60
CA LYS A 55 0.20 6.40 -3.86
C LYS A 55 1.21 6.31 -5.01
N ASN A 56 1.02 5.32 -5.89
CA ASN A 56 1.85 5.07 -7.07
C ASN A 56 3.30 4.60 -6.78
N ALA A 57 3.62 4.20 -5.54
CA ALA A 57 4.86 3.48 -5.27
C ALA A 57 4.78 2.06 -5.87
N ILE A 58 5.89 1.60 -6.46
CA ILE A 58 6.00 0.22 -6.94
C ILE A 58 6.47 -0.65 -5.77
N VAL A 59 5.68 -1.66 -5.45
CA VAL A 59 5.89 -2.54 -4.30
C VAL A 59 5.98 -4.00 -4.73
N VAL A 60 6.78 -4.77 -4.01
CA VAL A 60 6.82 -6.23 -4.13
C VAL A 60 5.86 -6.81 -3.09
N ILE A 61 4.99 -7.71 -3.53
CA ILE A 61 3.99 -8.38 -2.69
C ILE A 61 4.25 -9.88 -2.65
N ASP A 62 3.77 -10.54 -1.61
CA ASP A 62 3.70 -12.01 -1.57
C ASP A 62 2.70 -12.52 -2.63
N ALA A 63 3.18 -13.40 -3.50
CA ALA A 63 2.41 -13.98 -4.59
C ALA A 63 1.62 -15.23 -4.19
N THR A 64 1.86 -15.80 -2.99
CA THR A 64 1.22 -17.04 -2.52
C THR A 64 -0.31 -17.04 -2.65
N PRO A 65 -1.04 -15.94 -2.36
CA PRO A 65 -2.50 -15.91 -2.49
C PRO A 65 -3.03 -15.85 -3.93
N PHE A 66 -2.17 -15.58 -4.91
CA PHE A 66 -2.51 -15.50 -6.35
C PHE A 66 -2.07 -16.72 -7.15
N ARG A 67 -1.20 -17.56 -6.58
CA ARG A 67 -0.84 -18.88 -7.10
C ARG A 67 -1.99 -19.87 -6.87
#